data_AF-A0A350SYW8-F1
#
_entry.id   AF-A0A350SYW8-F1
#
_cell.length_a   1.000
_cell.length_b   1.000
_cell.length_c   1.000
_cell.angle_alpha   90.00
_cell.angle_beta   90.00
_cell.angle_gamma   90.00
#
_symmetry.space_group_name_H-M   'P 1'
#
loop_
_entity.id
_entity.type
_entity.pdbx_description
1 polymer ?
#
loop_
_entity_poly.entity_id
_entity_poly.type
_entity_poly.pdbx_seq_one_letter_code
_entity_poly.pdbx_strand_id
1 'polypeptide(L)'
;MTPEQTFWFGAAFTALGALIGALATLAAARLTWQRQSFNEAAAVFRAAFVEETYRLRKGDVDAFRVLTEEVLARQTRAKITFEPFLSAHERVTFEEAWVKYSTIPNTMAPGSLNNRPAEIREALRQIELLLKSAQPK
;
A
#
# COMPACT_ATOMS: atom_id res chain seq x y z
N MET A 1 -46.46 2.55 37.95
CA MET A 1 -44.98 2.51 37.96
C MET A 1 -44.53 3.35 39.14
N THR A 2 -43.69 2.81 40.03
CA THR A 2 -43.22 3.58 41.20
C THR A 2 -42.10 4.53 40.80
N PRO A 3 -41.89 5.65 41.54
CA PRO A 3 -40.79 6.60 41.25
C PRO A 3 -39.41 5.93 41.19
N GLU A 4 -39.20 4.91 42.03
CA GLU A 4 -38.00 4.08 42.05
C GLU A 4 -37.81 3.29 40.75
N GLN A 5 -38.89 2.69 40.21
CA GLN A 5 -38.83 2.01 38.92
C GLN A 5 -38.44 2.99 37.81
N THR A 6 -39.07 4.17 37.76
CA THR A 6 -38.77 5.19 36.73
C THR A 6 -37.31 5.64 36.75
N PHE A 7 -36.72 5.79 37.95
CA PHE A 7 -35.31 6.10 38.13
C PHE A 7 -34.39 5.01 37.57
N TRP A 8 -34.61 3.75 37.95
CA TRP A 8 -33.79 2.62 37.47
C TRP A 8 -33.90 2.41 35.96
N PHE A 9 -35.08 2.63 35.36
CA PHE A 9 -35.25 2.59 33.91
C PHE A 9 -34.47 3.72 33.20
N GLY A 10 -34.52 4.95 33.72
CA GLY A 10 -33.74 6.07 33.17
C GLY A 10 -32.22 5.86 33.29
N ALA A 11 -31.76 5.34 34.43
CA ALA A 11 -30.37 4.98 34.66
C ALA A 11 -29.90 3.87 33.71
N ALA A 12 -30.70 2.80 33.54
CA ALA A 12 -30.41 1.70 32.62
C ALA A 12 -30.33 2.18 31.16
N PHE A 13 -31.25 3.05 30.73
CA PHE A 13 -31.24 3.60 29.37
C PHE A 13 -30.01 4.47 29.12
N THR A 14 -29.64 5.31 30.09
CA THR A 14 -28.44 6.16 30.01
C THR A 14 -27.15 5.32 29.96
N ALA A 15 -27.07 4.28 30.80
CA ALA A 15 -25.92 3.36 30.80
C ALA A 15 -25.79 2.61 29.46
N LEU A 16 -26.91 2.15 28.90
CA LEU A 16 -26.93 1.48 27.60
C LEU A 16 -26.51 2.43 26.46
N GLY A 17 -27.02 3.66 26.47
CA GLY A 17 -26.63 4.70 25.50
C GLY A 17 -25.13 5.02 25.57
N ALA A 18 -24.58 5.16 26.79
CA ALA A 18 -23.16 5.38 26.99
C ALA A 18 -22.31 4.21 26.49
N LEU A 19 -22.74 2.97 26.72
CA LEU A 19 -22.04 1.77 26.24
C LEU A 19 -22.01 1.72 24.70
N ILE A 20 -23.15 1.94 24.04
CA ILE A 20 -23.24 1.97 22.58
C ILE A 20 -22.35 3.09 22.01
N GLY A 21 -22.40 4.29 22.62
CA GLY A 21 -21.55 5.41 22.25
C GLY A 21 -20.06 5.07 22.35
N ALA A 22 -19.63 4.49 23.47
CA ALA A 22 -18.25 4.07 23.67
C ALA A 22 -17.79 3.01 22.64
N LEU A 23 -18.64 2.03 22.33
CA LEU A 23 -18.35 1.01 21.32
C LEU A 23 -18.23 1.63 19.91
N ALA A 24 -19.12 2.57 19.55
CA ALA A 24 -19.06 3.26 18.28
C ALA A 24 -17.79 4.11 18.15
N THR A 25 -17.41 4.85 19.19
CA THR A 25 -16.16 5.62 19.22
C THR A 25 -14.93 4.73 19.10
N LEU A 26 -14.92 3.58 19.78
CA LEU A 26 -13.81 2.63 19.71
C LEU A 26 -13.68 1.99 18.32
N ALA A 27 -14.81 1.66 17.69
CA ALA A 27 -14.83 1.16 16.32
C ALA A 27 -14.31 2.21 15.32
N ALA A 28 -14.76 3.46 15.45
CA ALA A 28 -14.30 4.57 14.61
C ALA A 28 -12.79 4.83 14.79
N ALA A 29 -12.29 4.86 16.03
CA ALA A 29 -10.87 5.04 16.32
C ALA A 29 -10.02 3.92 15.69
N ARG A 30 -10.47 2.66 15.78
CA ARG A 30 -9.79 1.52 15.17
C ARG A 30 -9.73 1.63 13.65
N LEU A 31 -10.82 2.04 13.00
CA LEU A 31 -10.87 2.24 11.55
C LEU A 31 -9.92 3.35 11.10
N THR A 32 -9.91 4.49 11.81
CA THR A 32 -9.00 5.60 11.52
C THR A 32 -7.55 5.17 11.68
N TRP A 33 -7.22 4.45 12.76
CA TRP A 33 -5.88 3.94 12.99
C TRP A 33 -5.43 2.99 11.88
N GLN A 34 -6.28 2.05 11.47
CA GLN A 34 -5.98 1.13 10.36
C GLN A 34 -5.72 1.87 9.04
N ARG A 35 -6.54 2.89 8.72
CA ARG A 35 -6.34 3.72 7.52
C ARG A 35 -5.04 4.50 7.60
N GLN A 36 -4.73 5.09 8.75
CA GLN A 36 -3.50 5.84 8.94
C GLN A 36 -2.28 4.94 8.77
N SER A 37 -2.23 3.78 9.43
CA SER A 37 -1.12 2.84 9.31
C SER A 37 -0.96 2.31 7.87
N PHE A 38 -2.07 2.04 7.17
CA PHE A 38 -2.03 1.70 5.76
C PHE A 38 -1.43 2.84 4.93
N ASN A 39 -1.91 4.08 5.12
CA ASN A 39 -1.46 5.25 4.36
C ASN A 39 0.02 5.57 4.61
N GLU A 40 0.50 5.42 5.85
CA GLU A 40 1.91 5.55 6.21
C GLU A 40 2.77 4.50 5.51
N ALA A 41 2.39 3.22 5.61
CA ALA A 41 3.12 2.12 4.95
C ALA A 41 3.11 2.26 3.42
N ALA A 42 1.97 2.69 2.84
CA ALA A 42 1.82 2.95 1.41
C ALA A 42 2.71 4.12 0.95
N ALA A 43 2.84 5.18 1.75
CA ALA A 43 3.72 6.31 1.46
C ALA A 43 5.20 5.87 1.45
N VAL A 44 5.62 5.08 2.43
CA VAL A 44 6.98 4.50 2.48
C VAL A 44 7.23 3.60 1.26
N PHE A 45 6.27 2.75 0.92
CA PHE A 45 6.36 1.90 -0.26
C PHE A 45 6.53 2.73 -1.54
N ARG A 46 5.67 3.72 -1.77
CA ARG A 46 5.74 4.60 -2.94
C ARG A 46 7.06 5.37 -3.01
N ALA A 47 7.55 5.86 -1.86
CA ALA A 47 8.81 6.60 -1.79
C ALA A 47 10.01 5.77 -2.28
N ALA A 48 9.97 4.44 -2.06
CA ALA A 48 11.04 3.55 -2.49
C ALA A 48 11.22 3.43 -4.02
N PHE A 49 10.24 3.89 -4.81
CA PHE A 49 10.24 3.88 -6.28
C PHE A 49 10.40 5.25 -6.93
N VAL A 50 10.41 6.34 -6.16
CA VAL A 50 10.40 7.72 -6.71
C VAL A 50 11.64 7.97 -7.56
N GLU A 51 12.80 7.56 -7.07
CA GLU A 51 14.08 7.75 -7.75
C GLU A 51 14.13 6.97 -9.07
N GLU A 52 13.72 5.70 -9.07
CA GLU A 52 13.70 4.86 -10.27
C GLU A 52 12.71 5.38 -11.30
N THR A 53 11.52 5.78 -10.85
CA THR A 53 10.49 6.36 -11.72
C THR A 53 10.98 7.64 -12.36
N TYR A 54 11.66 8.50 -11.61
CA TYR A 54 12.26 9.73 -12.12
C TYR A 54 13.34 9.44 -13.17
N ARG A 55 14.29 8.55 -12.84
CA ARG A 55 15.39 8.14 -13.72
C ARG A 55 14.90 7.50 -15.02
N LEU A 56 13.91 6.61 -14.94
CA LEU A 56 13.26 5.98 -16.09
C LEU A 56 12.58 7.03 -16.99
N ARG A 57 11.83 7.98 -16.40
CA ARG A 57 11.14 9.04 -17.15
C ARG A 57 12.09 10.02 -17.84
N LYS A 58 13.28 10.25 -17.27
CA LYS A 58 14.32 11.09 -17.89
C LYS A 58 15.06 10.38 -19.03
N GLY A 59 15.01 9.05 -19.10
CA GLY A 59 15.80 8.28 -20.05
C GLY A 59 17.30 8.33 -19.73
N ASP A 60 17.67 8.78 -18.53
CA ASP A 60 19.06 8.93 -18.06
C ASP A 60 19.76 7.58 -17.85
N VAL A 61 19.01 6.49 -17.86
CA VAL A 61 19.50 5.14 -17.56
C VAL A 61 18.81 4.10 -18.43
N ASP A 62 19.53 3.02 -18.79
CA ASP A 62 18.89 1.80 -19.28
C ASP A 62 17.99 1.25 -18.19
N ALA A 63 16.78 0.81 -18.56
CA ALA A 63 15.84 0.14 -17.65
C ALA A 63 16.52 -1.01 -16.87
N PHE A 64 17.50 -1.67 -17.50
CA PHE A 64 18.37 -2.69 -16.92
C PHE A 64 19.25 -2.26 -15.76
N ARG A 65 19.70 -1.01 -15.76
CA ARG A 65 20.58 -0.47 -14.71
C ARG A 65 19.81 0.17 -13.57
N VAL A 66 18.50 0.33 -13.71
CA VAL A 66 17.63 0.92 -12.70
C VAL A 66 17.34 -0.08 -11.56
N LEU A 67 17.26 -1.37 -11.88
CA LEU A 67 17.03 -2.45 -10.92
C LEU A 67 18.36 -3.10 -10.49
N THR A 68 19.24 -2.33 -9.84
CA THR A 68 20.40 -2.91 -9.16
C THR A 68 19.95 -3.75 -7.96
N GLU A 69 20.81 -4.65 -7.47
CA GLU A 69 20.52 -5.42 -6.25
C GLU A 69 20.19 -4.50 -5.06
N GLU A 70 20.85 -3.34 -4.95
CA GLU A 70 20.61 -2.35 -3.90
C GLU A 70 19.21 -1.73 -4.00
N VAL A 71 18.79 -1.37 -5.22
CA VAL A 71 17.44 -0.84 -5.48
C VAL A 71 16.38 -1.89 -5.18
N LEU A 72 16.59 -3.12 -5.66
CA LEU A 72 15.67 -4.22 -5.41
C LEU A 72 15.59 -4.54 -3.90
N ALA A 73 16.70 -4.51 -3.17
CA ALA A 73 16.72 -4.71 -1.73
C ALA A 73 15.96 -3.61 -0.98
N ARG A 74 16.14 -2.33 -1.37
CA ARG A 74 15.40 -1.19 -0.79
C ARG A 74 13.88 -1.35 -1.01
N GLN A 75 13.47 -1.65 -2.24
CA GLN A 75 12.07 -1.83 -2.59
C GLN A 75 11.47 -3.09 -1.93
N THR A 76 12.25 -4.16 -1.78
CA THR A 76 11.84 -5.39 -1.07
C THR A 76 11.61 -5.13 0.41
N ARG A 77 12.46 -4.33 1.06
CA ARG A 77 12.22 -3.92 2.46
C ARG A 77 10.91 -3.14 2.58
N ALA A 78 10.66 -2.21 1.65
CA ALA A 78 9.42 -1.47 1.64
C ALA A 78 8.19 -2.36 1.37
N LYS A 79 8.32 -3.37 0.49
CA LYS A 79 7.30 -4.42 0.28
C LYS A 79 6.96 -5.14 1.57
N ILE A 80 7.97 -5.65 2.28
CA ILE A 80 7.78 -6.42 3.53
C ILE A 80 7.03 -5.60 4.57
N THR A 81 7.28 -4.29 4.65
CA THR A 81 6.56 -3.39 5.55
C THR A 81 5.12 -3.11 5.10
N PHE A 82 4.88 -3.02 3.78
CA PHE A 82 3.58 -2.64 3.23
C PHE A 82 2.59 -3.81 3.06
N GLU A 83 3.07 -4.96 2.61
CA GLU A 83 2.26 -6.13 2.27
C GLU A 83 1.32 -6.63 3.39
N PRO A 84 1.68 -6.56 4.69
CA PRO A 84 0.79 -6.94 5.77
C PRO A 84 -0.52 -6.13 5.83
N PHE A 85 -0.52 -4.91 5.28
CA PHE A 85 -1.69 -4.03 5.26
C PHE A 85 -2.65 -4.28 4.08
N LEU A 86 -2.26 -5.14 3.14
CA LEU A 86 -3.12 -5.56 2.04
C LEU A 86 -4.13 -6.61 2.50
N SER A 87 -5.37 -6.51 2.00
CA SER A 87 -6.35 -7.60 2.12
C SER A 87 -5.87 -8.84 1.36
N ALA A 88 -6.45 -10.00 1.66
CA ALA A 88 -6.07 -11.26 1.02
C ALA A 88 -6.19 -11.19 -0.53
N HIS A 89 -7.24 -10.55 -1.04
CA HIS A 89 -7.45 -10.36 -2.47
C HIS A 89 -6.42 -9.41 -3.10
N GLU A 90 -6.13 -8.29 -2.43
CA GLU A 90 -5.12 -7.33 -2.89
C GLU A 90 -3.71 -7.91 -2.87
N ARG A 91 -3.41 -8.79 -1.89
CA ARG A 91 -2.09 -9.42 -1.78
C ARG A 91 -1.77 -10.32 -2.96
N VAL A 92 -2.75 -11.09 -3.46
CA VAL A 92 -2.54 -11.97 -4.63
C VAL A 92 -2.16 -11.15 -5.86
N THR A 93 -2.97 -10.14 -6.19
CA THR A 93 -2.71 -9.25 -7.35
C THR A 93 -1.42 -8.46 -7.20
N PHE A 94 -1.09 -8.02 -5.98
CA PHE A 94 0.16 -7.34 -5.67
C PHE A 94 1.38 -8.25 -5.84
N GLU A 95 1.33 -9.50 -5.36
CA GLU A 95 2.44 -10.45 -5.49
C GLU A 95 2.70 -10.82 -6.95
N GLU A 96 1.64 -11.02 -7.74
CA GLU A 96 1.79 -11.24 -9.19
C GLU A 96 2.47 -10.06 -9.90
N ALA A 97 2.11 -8.83 -9.55
CA ALA A 97 2.76 -7.64 -10.07
C ALA A 97 4.22 -7.54 -9.62
N TRP A 98 4.51 -7.92 -8.37
CA TRP A 98 5.86 -7.91 -7.80
C TRP A 98 6.79 -8.90 -8.50
N VAL A 99 6.32 -10.13 -8.75
CA VAL A 99 7.09 -11.14 -9.49
C VAL A 99 7.42 -10.63 -10.90
N LYS A 100 6.45 -10.04 -11.60
CA LYS A 100 6.68 -9.48 -12.95
C LYS A 100 7.70 -8.34 -12.93
N TYR A 101 7.62 -7.46 -11.94
CA TYR A 101 8.55 -6.36 -11.77
C TYR A 101 9.99 -6.82 -11.44
N SER A 102 10.14 -7.70 -10.45
CA SER A 102 11.44 -8.18 -9.97
C SER A 102 12.19 -9.07 -10.97
N THR A 103 11.50 -9.58 -12.00
CA THR A 103 12.07 -10.42 -13.06
C THR A 103 12.39 -9.66 -14.36
N ILE A 104 12.08 -8.36 -14.45
CA ILE A 104 12.45 -7.49 -15.58
C ILE A 104 13.95 -7.61 -15.95
N PRO A 105 14.90 -7.59 -14.99
CA PRO A 105 16.33 -7.65 -15.32
C PRO A 105 16.74 -8.98 -15.98
N ASN A 106 15.99 -10.05 -15.73
CA ASN A 106 16.31 -11.40 -16.22
C ASN A 106 15.62 -11.73 -17.56
N THR A 107 14.63 -10.94 -17.98
CA THR A 107 13.75 -11.28 -19.11
C THR A 107 14.01 -10.42 -20.35
N MET A 108 14.56 -9.23 -20.16
CA MET A 108 14.97 -8.39 -21.27
C MET A 108 16.49 -8.58 -21.49
N ALA A 109 16.94 -8.84 -22.72
CA ALA A 109 18.38 -8.84 -23.01
C ALA A 109 18.84 -7.38 -23.12
N PRO A 110 20.05 -6.99 -22.68
CA PRO A 110 20.57 -5.64 -22.90
C PRO A 110 20.50 -5.30 -24.40
N GLY A 111 19.49 -4.51 -24.77
CA GLY A 111 19.03 -4.36 -26.14
C GLY A 111 19.53 -3.07 -26.77
N SER A 112 19.67 -3.11 -28.10
CA SER A 112 19.93 -1.97 -28.98
C SER A 112 19.16 -0.71 -28.58
N LEU A 113 19.78 0.47 -28.75
CA LEU A 113 19.19 1.81 -28.54
C LEU A 113 17.74 1.96 -29.05
N ASN A 114 17.36 1.18 -30.07
CA ASN A 114 16.03 1.20 -30.69
C ASN A 114 14.92 0.59 -29.81
N ASN A 115 15.23 -0.31 -28.87
CA ASN A 115 14.24 -0.97 -28.01
C ASN A 115 14.09 -0.31 -26.63
N ARG A 116 15.05 0.54 -26.24
CA ARG A 116 15.11 1.25 -24.96
C ARG A 116 13.79 1.97 -24.56
N PRO A 117 13.08 2.67 -25.48
CA PRO A 117 11.83 3.33 -25.11
C PRO A 117 10.69 2.35 -24.75
N ALA A 118 10.66 1.17 -25.37
CA ALA A 118 9.65 0.16 -25.07
C ALA A 118 9.90 -0.49 -23.71
N GLU A 119 11.17 -0.78 -23.40
CA GLU A 119 11.60 -1.33 -22.11
C GLU A 119 11.33 -0.37 -20.96
N ILE A 120 11.65 0.92 -21.13
CA ILE A 120 11.34 1.96 -20.14
C ILE A 120 9.82 2.05 -19.89
N ARG A 121 9.01 2.04 -20.96
CA ARG A 121 7.54 2.08 -20.83
C ARG A 121 7.02 0.86 -20.07
N GLU A 122 7.54 -0.32 -20.37
CA GLU A 122 7.14 -1.55 -19.70
C GLU A 122 7.55 -1.55 -18.22
N ALA A 123 8.78 -1.12 -17.90
CA ALA A 123 9.23 -0.98 -16.51
C ALA A 123 8.36 0.01 -15.72
N LEU A 124 8.06 1.17 -16.31
CA LEU A 124 7.15 2.15 -15.71
C LEU A 124 5.75 1.57 -15.51
N ARG A 125 5.23 0.81 -16.49
CA ARG A 125 3.91 0.15 -16.39
C ARG A 125 3.86 -0.84 -15.22
N GLN A 126 4.93 -1.62 -15.03
CA GLN A 126 5.01 -2.59 -13.92
C GLN A 126 5.10 -1.90 -12.56
N ILE A 127 5.89 -0.81 -12.46
CA ILE A 127 5.92 0.03 -11.26
C ILE A 127 4.53 0.62 -10.99
N GLU A 128 3.86 1.17 -12.00
CA GLU A 128 2.50 1.73 -11.84
C GLU A 128 1.49 0.69 -11.35
N LEU A 129 1.56 -0.55 -11.84
CA LEU A 129 0.73 -1.64 -11.35
C LEU A 129 0.96 -1.93 -9.86
N LEU A 130 2.22 -1.94 -9.41
CA LEU A 130 2.55 -2.07 -7.99
C LEU A 130 2.02 -0.91 -7.15
N LEU A 131 2.18 0.32 -7.66
CA LEU A 131 1.76 1.52 -6.93
C LEU A 131 0.24 1.69 -6.85
N LYS A 132 -0.55 1.01 -7.70
CA LYS A 132 -2.02 1.00 -7.59
C LYS A 132 -2.48 0.41 -6.25
N SER A 133 -1.82 -0.63 -5.76
CA SER A 133 -2.16 -1.23 -4.47
C SER A 133 -1.84 -0.32 -3.28
N ALA A 134 -0.94 0.65 -3.47
CA ALA A 134 -0.48 1.60 -2.46
C ALA A 134 -1.14 2.99 -2.58
N GLN A 135 -2.32 3.08 -3.23
CA GLN A 135 -3.08 4.34 -3.24
C GLN A 135 -3.72 4.61 -1.88
N PRO A 136 -3.77 5.88 -1.43
CA PRO A 136 -4.41 6.22 -0.15
C PRO A 136 -5.84 5.71 -0.05
N LYS A 137 -6.22 5.23 1.13
CA LYS A 137 -7.56 4.73 1.47
C LYS A 137 -8.28 5.63 2.48
#